data_AF-A0A455LN24-F1
#
_entry.id   AF-A0A455LN24-F1
#
_cell.length_a   1.000
_cell.length_b   1.000
_cell.length_c   1.000
_cell.angle_alpha   90.00
_cell.angle_beta   90.00
_cell.angle_gamma   90.00
#
_symmetry.space_group_name_H-M   'P 1'
#
loop_
_entity.id
_entity.type
_entity.pdbx_description
1 polymer ?
#
loop_
_entity_poly.entity_id
_entity_poly.type
_entity_poly.pdbx_seq_one_letter_code
_entity_poly.pdbx_strand_id
1 'polypeptide(L)' 'YWQQEAGKLRQQIDIVQNANRHLMGDALTSLSVKELKQLEIRLERGLSRVRSKKNEMLLEEIEIMQRR' A
#
# COMPACT_ATOMS: atom_id res chain seq x y z
N TYR A 1 -21.32 -15.18 -21.70
CA TYR A 1 -21.45 -13.95 -20.89
C TYR A 1 -20.79 -14.12 -19.52
N TRP A 2 -21.36 -14.90 -18.59
CA TRP A 2 -20.83 -15.04 -17.22
C TRP A 2 -19.40 -15.60 -17.10
N GLN A 3 -19.03 -16.57 -17.94
CA GLN A 3 -17.66 -17.10 -17.96
C GLN A 3 -16.61 -16.05 -18.36
N GLN A 4 -16.96 -15.17 -19.30
CA GLN A 4 -16.08 -14.09 -19.74
C GLN A 4 -15.90 -13.06 -18.63
N GLU A 5 -16.99 -12.71 -17.95
CA GLU A 5 -16.95 -11.73 -16.85
C GLU A 5 -16.18 -12.28 -15.64
N ALA A 6 -16.39 -13.55 -15.31
CA ALA A 6 -15.59 -14.26 -14.30
C ALA A 6 -14.10 -14.28 -14.66
N GLY A 7 -13.76 -14.50 -15.94
CA GLY A 7 -12.39 -14.44 -16.43
C GLY A 7 -11.73 -13.07 -16.24
N LYS A 8 -12.45 -11.98 -16.54
CA LYS A 8 -11.95 -10.61 -16.31
C LYS A 8 -11.71 -10.33 -14.82
N LEU A 9 -12.65 -10.72 -13.96
CA LEU A 9 -12.50 -10.54 -12.52
C LEU A 9 -11.30 -11.32 -11.97
N ARG A 10 -11.10 -12.55 -12.44
CA ARG A 10 -9.93 -13.37 -12.07
C ARG A 10 -8.62 -12.65 -12.42
N GLN A 11 -8.50 -12.11 -13.62
CA GLN A 11 -7.32 -11.35 -14.04
C GLN A 11 -7.11 -10.11 -13.18
N GLN A 12 -8.17 -9.37 -12.82
CA GLN A 12 -8.05 -8.21 -11.93
C GLN A 12 -7.56 -8.61 -10.53
N ILE A 13 -8.06 -9.72 -9.98
CA ILE A 13 -7.60 -10.27 -8.71
C ILE A 13 -6.10 -10.58 -8.78
N ASP A 14 -5.66 -11.28 -9.83
CA ASP A 14 -4.25 -11.66 -9.99
C ASP A 14 -3.34 -10.43 -10.08
N ILE A 15 -3.77 -9.38 -10.81
CA ILE A 15 -3.04 -8.11 -10.89
C ILE A 15 -2.89 -7.47 -9.51
N VAL A 16 -3.98 -7.37 -8.75
CA VAL A 16 -3.97 -6.76 -7.41
C VAL A 16 -3.11 -7.57 -6.44
N GLN A 17 -3.21 -8.89 -6.47
CA GLN A 17 -2.40 -9.77 -5.62
C GLN A 17 -0.91 -9.66 -5.94
N ASN A 18 -0.53 -9.62 -7.21
CA ASN A 18 0.85 -9.42 -7.63
C ASN A 18 1.38 -8.06 -7.16
N ALA A 19 0.60 -7.00 -7.34
CA ALA A 19 0.97 -5.66 -6.87
C ALA A 19 1.17 -5.63 -5.34
N ASN A 20 0.31 -6.32 -4.57
CA ASN A 20 0.48 -6.43 -3.12
C ASN A 20 1.75 -7.18 -2.72
N ARG A 21 2.13 -8.25 -3.41
CA ARG A 21 3.40 -8.96 -3.13
C ARG A 21 4.60 -8.03 -3.29
N HIS A 22 4.63 -7.24 -4.37
CA HIS A 22 5.69 -6.25 -4.56
C HIS A 22 5.72 -5.21 -3.43
N LEU A 23 4.55 -4.70 -3.00
CA LEU A 23 4.47 -3.78 -1.86
C LEU A 23 4.97 -4.38 -0.54
N MET A 24 4.85 -5.69 -0.37
CA MET A 24 5.37 -6.42 0.79
C MET A 24 6.86 -6.74 0.68
N GLY A 25 7.52 -6.41 -0.44
CA GLY A 25 8.93 -6.70 -0.67
C GLY A 25 9.20 -8.07 -1.31
N ASP A 26 8.15 -8.77 -1.77
CA ASP A 26 8.27 -10.07 -2.42
C ASP A 26 8.38 -9.95 -3.94
N ALA A 27 8.92 -10.98 -4.60
CA ALA A 27 9.01 -11.11 -6.07
C ALA A 27 9.68 -9.93 -6.80
N LEU A 28 10.48 -9.13 -6.10
CA LEU A 28 11.10 -7.91 -6.62
C LEU A 28 12.04 -8.14 -7.80
N THR A 29 12.64 -9.33 -7.90
CA THR A 29 13.53 -9.69 -9.02
C THR A 29 12.81 -9.70 -10.38
N SER A 30 11.48 -9.74 -10.39
CA SER A 30 10.67 -9.65 -11.62
C SER A 30 10.47 -8.22 -12.12
N LEU A 31 10.84 -7.21 -11.32
CA LEU A 31 10.66 -5.80 -11.62
C LEU A 31 11.91 -5.20 -12.27
N SER A 32 11.70 -4.33 -13.25
CA SER A 32 12.77 -3.48 -13.78
C SER A 32 13.23 -2.43 -12.75
N VAL A 33 14.42 -1.86 -12.95
CA VAL A 33 14.94 -0.76 -12.11
C VAL A 33 13.97 0.43 -12.06
N LYS A 34 13.28 0.72 -13.17
CA LYS A 34 12.27 1.79 -13.21
C LYS A 34 11.08 1.48 -12.31
N GLU A 35 10.58 0.25 -12.36
CA GLU A 35 9.45 -0.19 -11.53
C GLU A 35 9.83 -0.26 -10.05
N LEU A 36 11.04 -0.71 -9.73
CA LEU A 36 11.56 -0.68 -8.36
C LEU A 36 11.61 0.74 -7.79
N LYS A 37 12.09 1.72 -8.56
CA LYS A 37 12.07 3.14 -8.14
C LYS A 37 10.65 3.65 -7.92
N GLN A 38 9.69 3.26 -8.75
CA GLN A 38 8.29 3.66 -8.55
C GLN A 38 7.68 3.00 -7.31
N LEU A 39 8.02 1.73 -7.05
CA LEU A 39 7.61 1.00 -5.86
C LEU A 39 8.15 1.67 -4.59
N GLU A 40 9.43 2.02 -4.57
CA GLU A 40 10.09 2.73 -3.47
C GLU A 40 9.39 4.06 -3.17
N ILE A 41 9.20 4.93 -4.17
CA ILE A 41 8.49 6.21 -4.02
C ILE A 41 7.07 6.00 -3.45
N ARG A 42 6.36 4.96 -3.90
CA ARG A 42 5.01 4.65 -3.41
C ARG A 42 5.04 4.24 -1.94
N LEU A 43 5.99 3.40 -1.55
CA LEU A 43 6.17 2.94 -0.17
C LEU A 43 6.54 4.11 0.75
N GLU A 44 7.47 4.96 0.34
CA GLU A 44 7.87 6.16 1.11
C GLU A 44 6.70 7.10 1.36
N ARG A 45 5.90 7.38 0.31
CA ARG A 45 4.69 8.20 0.44
C ARG A 45 3.66 7.58 1.37
N GLY A 46 3.43 6.27 1.26
CA GLY A 46 2.52 5.53 2.13
C GLY A 46 2.97 5.58 3.59
N LEU A 47 4.24 5.30 3.84
CA LEU A 47 4.85 5.32 5.17
C LEU A 47 4.78 6.71 5.80
N SER A 48 5.08 7.77 5.03
CA SER A 48 4.98 9.16 5.48
C SER A 48 3.56 9.49 5.95
N ARG A 49 2.53 9.12 5.18
CA ARG A 49 1.13 9.33 5.56
C ARG A 49 0.75 8.57 6.83
N VAL A 50 1.16 7.31 6.95
CA VAL A 50 0.90 6.50 8.16
C VAL A 50 1.56 7.12 9.38
N ARG A 51 2.81 7.58 9.27
CA ARG A 51 3.53 8.24 10.37
C ARG A 51 2.87 9.56 10.76
N SER A 52 2.50 10.41 9.79
CA SER A 52 1.77 11.65 10.06
C SER A 52 0.49 11.38 10.83
N LYS A 53 -0.32 10.42 10.37
CA LYS A 53 -1.58 10.11 11.04
C LYS A 53 -1.39 9.58 12.46
N LYS A 54 -0.39 8.73 12.68
CA LYS A 54 -0.04 8.26 14.03
C LYS A 54 0.37 9.42 14.94
N ASN A 55 1.19 10.34 14.43
CA ASN A 55 1.63 11.50 15.20
C ASN A 55 0.44 12.41 15.56
N GLU A 56 -0.45 12.70 14.60
CA GLU A 56 -1.69 13.47 14.86
C GLU A 56 -2.53 12.83 15.97
N MET A 57 -2.75 11.52 15.90
CA MET A 57 -3.53 10.79 16.92
C MET A 57 -2.88 10.83 18.30
N LEU A 58 -1.56 10.67 18.37
CA LEU A 58 -0.83 10.75 19.64
C LEU A 58 -0.88 12.15 20.25
N LEU A 59 -0.78 13.19 19.42
CA LEU A 59 -0.90 14.58 19.87
C LEU A 59 -2.30 14.88 20.42
N GLU A 60 -3.34 14.41 19.74
CA GLU A 60 -4.72 14.50 20.21
C GLU A 60 -4.91 13.81 21.57
N GLU A 61 -4.35 12.60 21.74
CA GLU A 61 -4.42 11.86 23.00
C GLU A 61 -3.69 12.59 24.14
N ILE A 62 -2.50 13.15 23.88
CA ILE A 62 -1.75 13.97 24.85
C ILE A 62 -2.58 15.18 25.28
N GLU A 63 -3.19 15.88 24.33
CA GLU A 63 -4.02 17.06 24.61
C GLU A 63 -5.24 16.71 25.47
N ILE A 64 -5.89 15.57 25.19
CA ILE A 64 -7.00 15.07 26.01
C ILE A 64 -6.52 14.80 27.45
N MET A 65 -5.37 14.18 27.63
CA MET A 65 -4.84 13.85 28.95
C MET A 65 -4.41 15.09 29.75
N GLN A 66 -3.90 16.13 29.09
CA GLN A 66 -3.53 17.39 29.74
C GLN A 66 -4.73 18.24 30.18
N ARG A 67 -5.90 18.04 29.54
CA ARG A 67 -7.15 18.72 29.90
C ARG A 67 -7.94 18.01 31.02
N ARG A 68 -7.49 16.84 31.45
CA ARG A 68 -8.02 16.11 32.61
C ARG A 68 -7.26 16.52 33.87
#